data_AF-A0AAF0WST8-F1
#
_entry.id   AF-A0AAF0WST8-F1
#
_cell.length_a   1.000
_cell.length_b   1.000
_cell.length_c   1.000
_cell.angle_alpha   90.00
_cell.angle_beta   90.00
_cell.angle_gamma   90.00
#
_symmetry.space_group_name_H-M   'P 1'
#
loop_
_entity.id
_entity.type
_entity.pdbx_description
1 polymer ?
#
loop_
_entity_poly.entity_id
_entity_poly.type
_entity_poly.pdbx_seq_one_letter_code
_entity_poly.pdbx_strand_id
1 'polypeptide(L)'
;MELADWADLFIMSLWQHKCYATEADKRISEIQGLLELSIQRSSCERDHYRDRIYLYIKKEKNMSLSASPAGGIQSFNYLGLGYRVDWPVNIILTSGALEIYAEIFSFLMQVKLAHSSLAEAWYSLKEHMHTINQKGGSGSHESEVSVFNIFMKLRQQVNHFVTTLQQYVQSQLSHVSWCKFVHSLKNQVKDMMDFESVHMSYLNDSLHICFLSDETKGVSSIIQNILQCALDFRSCLGGSTWQCGVEYGDSSSKLSKTNMSQVHSIKREFYKNLKDLYICYLKSPKHGEFSLSRFWDCLNYNDYYTEVIGKDIGHLAFSV
;
A
#
# COMPACT_ATOMS: atom_id res chain seq x y z
N MET A 1 12.65 -5.80 0.64
CA MET A 1 11.89 -5.64 -0.62
C MET A 1 12.55 -4.63 -1.56
N GLU A 2 13.87 -4.42 -1.44
CA GLU A 2 14.59 -3.40 -2.23
C GLU A 2 14.90 -3.88 -3.65
N LEU A 3 15.25 -5.16 -3.77
CA LEU A 3 15.23 -5.90 -5.03
C LEU A 3 13.77 -6.28 -5.30
N ALA A 4 13.03 -5.37 -5.94
CA ALA A 4 11.57 -5.32 -5.95
C ALA A 4 10.87 -6.53 -6.60
N ASP A 5 11.56 -7.28 -7.45
CA ASP A 5 10.92 -8.24 -8.37
C ASP A 5 10.20 -9.40 -7.66
N TRP A 6 10.76 -9.94 -6.57
CA TRP A 6 10.15 -11.06 -5.85
C TRP A 6 8.85 -10.66 -5.15
N ALA A 7 8.79 -9.44 -4.62
CA ALA A 7 7.64 -8.95 -3.87
C ALA A 7 6.44 -8.70 -4.79
N ASP A 8 6.70 -8.21 -6.00
CA ASP A 8 5.65 -7.97 -7.00
C ASP A 8 5.08 -9.31 -7.52
N LEU A 9 5.95 -10.29 -7.80
CA LEU A 9 5.54 -11.66 -8.16
C LEU A 9 4.74 -12.35 -7.05
N PHE A 10 5.16 -12.15 -5.80
CA PHE A 10 4.48 -12.70 -4.64
C PHE A 10 3.09 -12.09 -4.46
N ILE A 11 2.96 -10.77 -4.58
CA ILE A 11 1.67 -10.06 -4.49
C ILE A 11 0.73 -10.49 -5.62
N MET A 12 1.21 -10.58 -6.85
CA MET A 12 0.39 -11.07 -7.98
C MET A 12 -0.13 -12.49 -7.71
N SER A 13 0.73 -13.36 -7.20
CA SER A 13 0.39 -14.74 -6.87
C SER A 13 -0.64 -14.82 -5.72
N LEU A 14 -0.47 -13.99 -4.69
CA LEU A 14 -1.42 -13.86 -3.57
C LEU A 14 -2.80 -13.39 -4.03
N TRP A 15 -2.87 -12.44 -4.98
CA TRP A 15 -4.14 -11.94 -5.51
C TRP A 15 -4.88 -12.95 -6.37
N GLN A 16 -4.16 -13.76 -7.14
CA GLN A 16 -4.75 -14.82 -7.96
C GLN A 16 -5.18 -16.03 -7.12
N HIS A 17 -4.59 -16.18 -5.93
CA HIS A 17 -4.89 -17.29 -5.04
C HIS A 17 -6.28 -17.10 -4.38
N LYS A 18 -7.28 -17.81 -4.90
CA LYS A 18 -8.52 -18.04 -4.18
C LYS A 18 -8.21 -19.01 -3.04
N CYS A 19 -8.11 -18.52 -1.80
CA CYS A 19 -7.86 -19.39 -0.64
C CYS A 19 -9.02 -20.38 -0.44
N TYR A 20 -8.88 -21.60 -0.95
CA TYR A 20 -9.86 -22.68 -0.80
C TYR A 20 -9.68 -23.48 0.50
N ALA A 21 -8.54 -23.37 1.17
CA ALA A 21 -8.26 -24.15 2.38
C ALA A 21 -9.06 -23.65 3.60
N THR A 22 -9.67 -24.53 4.37
CA THR A 22 -10.46 -24.21 5.58
C THR A 22 -9.60 -24.10 6.85
N GLU A 23 -8.42 -24.72 6.84
CA GLU A 23 -7.49 -24.79 7.98
C GLU A 23 -6.33 -23.80 7.83
N ALA A 24 -5.96 -23.11 8.92
CA ALA A 24 -4.93 -22.07 8.92
C ALA A 24 -3.54 -22.61 8.54
N ASP A 25 -3.15 -23.80 9.02
CA ASP A 25 -1.81 -24.36 8.76
C ASP A 25 -1.61 -24.80 7.30
N LYS A 26 -2.68 -25.30 6.67
CA LYS A 26 -2.69 -25.60 5.23
C LYS A 26 -2.55 -24.32 4.41
N ARG A 27 -3.25 -23.24 4.81
CA ARG A 27 -3.11 -21.91 4.17
C ARG A 27 -1.69 -21.36 4.23
N ILE A 28 -1.01 -21.47 5.37
CA ILE A 28 0.38 -20.98 5.49
C ILE A 28 1.29 -21.76 4.55
N SER A 29 1.14 -23.08 4.49
CA SER A 29 1.97 -23.95 3.65
C SER A 29 1.80 -23.63 2.16
N GLU A 30 0.55 -23.39 1.72
CA GLU A 30 0.25 -22.92 0.36
C GLU A 30 0.91 -21.57 0.06
N ILE A 31 0.73 -20.59 0.95
CA ILE A 31 1.29 -19.24 0.79
C ILE A 31 2.82 -19.24 0.85
N GLN A 32 3.42 -20.08 1.69
CA GLN A 32 4.87 -20.30 1.75
C GLN A 32 5.39 -20.84 0.42
N GLY A 33 4.68 -21.80 -0.20
CA GLY A 33 5.01 -22.27 -1.55
C GLY A 33 4.96 -21.16 -2.60
N LEU A 34 3.99 -20.24 -2.51
CA LEU A 34 3.92 -19.05 -3.39
C LEU A 34 5.12 -18.12 -3.18
N LEU A 35 5.56 -17.92 -1.93
CA LEU A 35 6.74 -17.12 -1.63
C LEU A 35 8.00 -17.74 -2.22
N GLU A 36 8.20 -19.04 -2.02
CA GLU A 36 9.35 -19.78 -2.55
C GLU A 36 9.40 -19.73 -4.08
N LEU A 37 8.26 -19.94 -4.75
CA LEU A 37 8.14 -19.79 -6.20
C LEU A 37 8.45 -18.36 -6.68
N SER A 38 8.01 -17.35 -5.92
CA SER A 38 8.25 -15.95 -6.24
C SER A 38 9.73 -15.58 -6.10
N ILE A 39 10.41 -16.11 -5.08
CA ILE A 39 11.84 -15.95 -4.86
C ILE A 39 12.63 -16.65 -5.98
N GLN A 40 12.26 -17.90 -6.32
CA GLN A 40 12.91 -18.66 -7.40
C GLN A 40 12.79 -17.99 -8.77
N ARG A 41 11.66 -17.33 -9.05
CA ARG A 41 11.43 -16.62 -10.33
C ARG A 41 12.02 -15.22 -10.37
N SER A 42 12.56 -14.74 -9.25
CA SER A 42 13.10 -13.39 -9.13
C SER A 42 14.61 -13.35 -9.33
N SER A 43 15.17 -12.15 -9.44
CA SER A 43 16.61 -11.92 -9.40
C SER A 43 17.29 -12.42 -8.11
N CYS A 44 16.52 -12.69 -7.05
CA CYS A 44 17.02 -13.17 -5.75
C CYS A 44 17.31 -14.67 -5.73
N GLU A 45 17.10 -15.40 -6.83
CA GLU A 45 17.37 -16.84 -6.90
C GLU A 45 18.83 -17.17 -6.48
N ARG A 46 19.78 -16.29 -6.80
CA ARG A 46 21.21 -16.51 -6.54
C ARG A 46 21.65 -16.22 -5.10
N ASP A 47 20.75 -15.76 -4.23
CA ASP A 47 21.09 -15.44 -2.85
C ASP A 47 21.24 -16.72 -1.99
N HIS A 48 22.38 -16.85 -1.32
CA HIS A 48 22.69 -17.96 -0.42
C HIS A 48 21.81 -17.99 0.84
N TYR A 49 21.21 -16.85 1.21
CA TYR A 49 20.41 -16.70 2.42
C TYR A 49 18.89 -16.81 2.18
N ARG A 50 18.47 -17.10 0.93
CA ARG A 50 17.05 -17.16 0.55
C ARG A 50 16.22 -18.14 1.39
N ASP A 51 16.79 -19.30 1.74
CA ASP A 51 16.10 -20.38 2.46
C ASP A 51 15.89 -20.05 3.96
N ARG A 52 16.44 -18.93 4.44
CA ARG A 52 16.22 -18.43 5.81
C ARG A 52 14.90 -17.67 5.94
N ILE A 53 14.31 -17.24 4.84
CA ILE A 53 13.05 -16.49 4.82
C ILE A 53 11.89 -17.47 4.95
N TYR A 54 10.95 -17.20 5.85
CA TYR A 54 9.74 -17.98 6.00
C TYR A 54 8.56 -17.10 6.39
N LEU A 55 7.34 -17.57 6.15
CA LEU A 55 6.13 -16.91 6.59
C LEU A 55 5.60 -17.55 7.87
N TYR A 56 5.03 -16.72 8.74
CA TYR A 56 4.33 -17.17 9.94
C TYR A 56 3.05 -16.36 10.16
N ILE A 57 2.11 -16.92 10.91
CA ILE A 57 0.94 -16.17 11.36
C ILE A 57 1.30 -15.38 12.60
N LYS A 58 1.11 -14.06 12.54
CA LYS A 58 1.29 -13.17 13.69
C LYS A 58 0.31 -13.56 14.80
N LYS A 59 0.82 -13.86 16.00
CA LYS A 59 0.02 -14.18 17.19
C LYS A 59 -0.23 -12.90 17.99
N GLU A 60 -1.20 -12.07 17.62
CA GLU A 60 -1.67 -10.98 18.52
C GLU A 60 -3.18 -10.69 18.48
N LYS A 61 -3.60 -10.07 19.58
CA LYS A 61 -4.94 -9.91 20.17
C LYS A 61 -5.93 -9.18 19.25
N ASN A 62 -7.14 -9.72 19.11
CA ASN A 62 -8.34 -9.14 18.48
C ASN A 62 -8.46 -9.19 16.94
N MET A 63 -7.81 -10.13 16.25
CA MET A 63 -8.29 -10.52 14.92
C MET A 63 -9.14 -11.78 15.06
N SER A 64 -10.46 -11.63 15.15
CA SER A 64 -11.33 -12.75 14.86
C SER A 64 -11.04 -13.18 13.42
N LEU A 65 -10.69 -14.45 13.22
CA LEU A 65 -10.61 -15.10 11.91
C LEU A 65 -11.94 -15.09 11.14
N SER A 66 -12.96 -14.35 11.63
CA SER A 66 -14.20 -14.06 10.95
C SER A 66 -13.97 -13.01 9.87
N ALA A 67 -13.79 -13.48 8.63
CA ALA A 67 -14.19 -12.79 7.42
C ALA A 67 -13.97 -11.27 7.42
N SER A 68 -12.71 -10.82 7.44
CA SER A 68 -12.43 -9.52 6.82
C SER A 68 -12.86 -9.64 5.35
N PRO A 69 -13.56 -8.65 4.77
CA PRO A 69 -14.06 -8.74 3.41
C PRO A 69 -12.92 -9.16 2.49
N ALA A 70 -13.15 -10.19 1.68
CA ALA A 70 -12.19 -10.63 0.69
C ALA A 70 -11.82 -9.44 -0.21
N GLY A 71 -10.66 -8.81 0.02
CA GLY A 71 -10.19 -7.64 -0.74
C GLY A 71 -9.88 -6.35 0.05
N GLY A 72 -9.82 -6.38 1.38
CA GLY A 72 -9.38 -5.22 2.19
C GLY A 72 -7.85 -5.05 2.26
N ILE A 73 -7.37 -3.85 2.63
CA ILE A 73 -5.95 -3.53 2.78
C ILE A 73 -5.29 -4.36 3.89
N GLN A 74 -6.10 -4.77 4.87
CA GLN A 74 -5.72 -5.61 6.01
C GLN A 74 -5.79 -7.11 5.69
N SER A 75 -6.12 -7.51 4.45
CA SER A 75 -6.31 -8.92 4.09
C SER A 75 -5.04 -9.76 4.25
N PHE A 76 -3.85 -9.17 4.22
CA PHE A 76 -2.58 -9.87 4.49
C PHE A 76 -1.94 -9.46 5.82
N ASN A 77 -2.68 -8.66 6.60
CA ASN A 77 -2.67 -8.51 8.06
C ASN A 77 -1.81 -9.48 8.87
N TYR A 78 -2.27 -10.73 8.77
CA TYR A 78 -1.92 -11.85 9.61
C TYR A 78 -0.60 -12.50 9.21
N LEU A 79 -0.05 -12.19 8.04
CA LEU A 79 1.21 -12.72 7.56
C LEU A 79 2.38 -11.90 8.09
N GLY A 80 3.29 -12.55 8.81
CA GLY A 80 4.60 -12.03 9.17
C GLY A 80 5.68 -12.68 8.33
N LEU A 81 6.70 -11.89 7.96
CA LEU A 81 7.92 -12.40 7.35
C LEU A 81 8.95 -12.66 8.46
N GLY A 82 9.32 -13.93 8.63
CA GLY A 82 10.34 -14.38 9.55
C GLY A 82 11.68 -14.60 8.85
N TYR A 83 12.76 -14.54 9.62
CA TYR A 83 14.11 -14.79 9.15
C TYR A 83 14.86 -15.70 10.13
N ARG A 84 15.38 -16.83 9.64
CA ARG A 84 16.12 -17.80 10.45
C ARG A 84 17.56 -17.32 10.66
N VAL A 85 17.86 -16.97 11.90
CA VAL A 85 19.18 -16.50 12.32
C VAL A 85 19.89 -17.59 13.10
N ASP A 86 21.11 -17.91 12.69
CA ASP A 86 21.96 -18.84 13.44
C ASP A 86 22.76 -18.09 14.50
N TRP A 87 23.18 -18.81 15.52
CA TRP A 87 24.22 -18.32 16.41
C TRP A 87 25.52 -18.08 15.64
N PRO A 88 26.26 -16.96 15.87
CA PRO A 88 26.08 -15.97 16.93
C PRO A 88 25.28 -14.72 16.52
N VAL A 89 24.77 -14.64 15.30
CA VAL A 89 24.14 -13.42 14.74
C VAL A 89 22.83 -13.07 15.46
N ASN A 90 22.18 -14.05 16.08
CA ASN A 90 20.96 -13.86 16.87
C ASN A 90 21.15 -12.99 18.13
N ILE A 91 22.39 -12.73 18.55
CA ILE A 91 22.70 -11.80 19.63
C ILE A 91 22.33 -10.36 19.21
N ILE A 92 22.54 -10.03 17.94
CA ILE A 92 22.23 -8.71 17.37
C ILE A 92 20.81 -8.73 16.78
N LEU A 93 20.50 -9.73 15.95
CA LEU A 93 19.16 -9.92 15.40
C LEU A 93 18.26 -10.61 16.44
N THR A 94 17.91 -9.83 17.45
CA THR A 94 17.02 -10.25 18.53
C THR A 94 15.60 -10.50 18.02
N SER A 95 14.80 -11.24 18.80
CA SER A 95 13.38 -11.46 18.47
C SER A 95 12.61 -10.14 18.31
N GLY A 96 12.89 -9.13 19.15
CA GLY A 96 12.26 -7.81 19.05
C GLY A 96 12.65 -7.07 17.76
N ALA A 97 13.89 -7.17 17.31
CA ALA A 97 14.30 -6.61 16.03
C ALA A 97 13.57 -7.28 14.84
N LEU A 98 13.40 -8.60 14.87
CA LEU A 98 12.66 -9.34 13.85
C LEU A 98 11.17 -9.00 13.84
N GLU A 99 10.56 -8.73 15.00
CA GLU A 99 9.18 -8.24 15.10
C GLU A 99 9.02 -6.88 14.41
N ILE A 100 9.94 -5.94 14.65
CA ILE A 100 9.94 -4.64 13.96
C ILE A 100 10.07 -4.81 12.44
N TYR A 101 10.97 -5.68 11.96
CA TYR A 101 11.08 -5.97 10.53
C TYR A 101 9.79 -6.54 9.96
N ALA A 102 9.09 -7.41 10.70
CA ALA A 102 7.81 -7.98 10.28
C ALA A 102 6.68 -6.94 10.25
N GLU A 103 6.70 -5.93 11.11
CA GLU A 103 5.77 -4.79 11.06
C GLU A 103 6.02 -3.90 9.84
N ILE A 104 7.29 -3.53 9.60
CA ILE A 104 7.71 -2.78 8.41
C ILE A 104 7.30 -3.54 7.14
N PHE A 105 7.52 -4.85 7.11
CA PHE A 105 7.10 -5.71 5.99
C PHE A 105 5.59 -5.63 5.74
N SER A 106 4.75 -5.75 6.78
CA SER A 106 3.30 -5.65 6.61
C SER A 106 2.88 -4.31 6.01
N PHE A 107 3.47 -3.20 6.46
CA PHE A 107 3.20 -1.88 5.89
C PHE A 107 3.62 -1.78 4.42
N LEU A 108 4.83 -2.24 4.08
CA LEU A 108 5.32 -2.22 2.69
C LEU A 108 4.45 -3.08 1.77
N MET A 109 3.95 -4.22 2.27
CA MET A 109 2.99 -5.04 1.56
C MET A 109 1.69 -4.28 1.28
N GLN A 110 1.13 -3.56 2.25
CA GLN A 110 -0.07 -2.73 2.03
C GLN A 110 0.13 -1.70 0.93
N VAL A 111 1.24 -0.97 0.96
CA VAL A 111 1.54 0.04 -0.08
C VAL A 111 1.63 -0.59 -1.46
N LYS A 112 2.34 -1.72 -1.59
CA LYS A 112 2.42 -2.44 -2.87
C LYS A 112 1.07 -3.01 -3.31
N LEU A 113 0.26 -3.54 -2.39
CA LEU A 113 -1.08 -4.05 -2.69
C LEU A 113 -1.98 -2.94 -3.28
N ALA A 114 -1.95 -1.75 -2.68
CA ALA A 114 -2.67 -0.59 -3.19
C ALA A 114 -2.17 -0.17 -4.59
N HIS A 115 -0.84 -0.14 -4.78
CA HIS A 115 -0.23 0.16 -6.08
C HIS A 115 -0.67 -0.83 -7.17
N SER A 116 -0.53 -2.14 -6.91
CA SER A 116 -0.95 -3.18 -7.85
C SER A 116 -2.45 -3.12 -8.14
N SER A 117 -3.28 -2.78 -7.15
CA SER A 117 -4.73 -2.63 -7.34
C SER A 117 -5.09 -1.49 -8.31
N LEU A 118 -4.36 -0.37 -8.26
CA LEU A 118 -4.53 0.75 -9.17
C LEU A 118 -4.02 0.44 -10.59
N ALA A 119 -3.00 -0.41 -10.70
CA ALA A 119 -2.52 -0.91 -11.98
C ALA A 119 -3.56 -1.83 -12.64
N GLU A 120 -4.15 -2.75 -11.88
CA GLU A 120 -5.27 -3.59 -12.37
C GLU A 120 -6.48 -2.75 -12.79
N ALA A 121 -6.87 -1.79 -11.95
CA ALA A 121 -7.94 -0.85 -12.28
C ALA A 121 -7.68 -0.07 -13.57
N TRP A 122 -6.43 0.29 -13.86
CA TRP A 122 -6.04 0.94 -15.10
C TRP A 122 -6.22 0.02 -16.32
N TYR A 123 -5.86 -1.26 -16.22
CA TYR A 123 -6.09 -2.22 -17.29
C TYR A 123 -7.58 -2.36 -17.60
N SER A 124 -8.44 -2.50 -16.57
CA SER A 124 -9.90 -2.55 -16.74
C SER A 124 -10.45 -1.28 -17.40
N LEU A 125 -9.98 -0.10 -17.00
CA LEU A 125 -10.39 1.17 -17.60
C LEU A 125 -9.97 1.29 -19.07
N LYS A 126 -8.77 0.80 -19.42
CA LYS A 126 -8.29 0.80 -20.81
C LYS A 126 -9.18 -0.07 -21.71
N GLU A 127 -9.58 -1.25 -21.23
CA GLU A 127 -10.51 -2.14 -21.95
C GLU A 127 -11.89 -1.49 -22.14
N HIS A 128 -12.41 -0.81 -21.12
CA HIS A 128 -13.66 -0.05 -21.21
C HIS A 128 -13.55 1.08 -22.25
N MET A 129 -12.44 1.81 -22.28
CA MET A 129 -12.20 2.88 -23.26
C MET A 129 -12.17 2.36 -24.70
N HIS A 130 -11.55 1.19 -24.93
CA HIS A 130 -11.61 0.52 -26.24
C HIS A 130 -13.05 0.15 -26.65
N THR A 131 -13.89 -0.25 -25.70
CA THR A 131 -15.30 -0.59 -25.95
C THR A 131 -16.14 0.65 -26.27
N ILE A 132 -15.91 1.77 -25.58
CA ILE A 132 -16.59 3.05 -25.82
C ILE A 132 -16.27 3.54 -27.25
N ASN A 133 -15.00 3.55 -27.63
CA ASN A 133 -14.57 4.02 -28.96
C ASN A 133 -15.15 3.18 -30.11
N GLN A 134 -15.37 1.87 -29.90
CA GLN A 134 -15.98 0.99 -30.91
C GLN A 134 -17.47 1.25 -31.09
N LYS A 135 -18.15 1.82 -30.10
CA LYS A 135 -19.59 2.15 -30.14
C LYS A 135 -19.87 3.56 -30.71
N GLY A 136 -18.87 4.22 -31.29
CA GLY A 136 -18.94 5.59 -31.80
C GLY A 136 -20.09 5.80 -32.80
N GLY A 137 -21.24 6.24 -32.30
CA GLY A 137 -22.45 6.45 -33.10
C GLY A 137 -23.76 6.62 -32.31
N SER A 138 -23.81 6.29 -31.01
CA SER A 138 -25.00 6.49 -30.18
C SER A 138 -24.96 7.80 -29.39
N GLY A 139 -26.14 8.41 -29.16
CA GLY A 139 -26.28 9.60 -28.30
C GLY A 139 -25.90 9.38 -26.82
N SER A 140 -25.64 8.13 -26.39
CA SER A 140 -25.13 7.80 -25.05
C SER A 140 -23.61 8.00 -24.90
N HIS A 141 -22.88 8.22 -26.00
CA HIS A 141 -21.42 8.28 -26.01
C HIS A 141 -20.84 9.44 -25.18
N GLU A 142 -21.43 10.64 -25.23
CA GLU A 142 -20.94 11.79 -24.45
C GLU A 142 -21.07 11.57 -22.93
N SER A 143 -22.17 10.95 -22.50
CA SER A 143 -22.40 10.63 -21.08
C SER A 143 -21.38 9.59 -20.58
N GLU A 144 -21.12 8.53 -21.36
CA GLU A 144 -20.14 7.49 -21.00
C GLU A 144 -18.70 8.05 -20.92
N VAL A 145 -18.31 8.94 -21.83
CA VAL A 145 -17.01 9.63 -21.79
C VAL A 145 -16.90 10.53 -20.56
N SER A 146 -17.97 11.24 -20.19
CA SER A 146 -17.97 12.10 -18.99
C SER A 146 -17.76 11.28 -17.70
N VAL A 147 -18.40 10.11 -17.60
CA VAL A 147 -18.24 9.16 -16.50
C VAL A 147 -16.81 8.64 -16.46
N PHE A 148 -16.28 8.18 -17.60
CA PHE A 148 -14.90 7.72 -17.70
C PHE A 148 -13.87 8.76 -17.21
N ASN A 149 -14.06 10.04 -17.56
CA ASN A 149 -13.19 11.12 -17.11
C ASN A 149 -13.20 11.27 -15.57
N ILE A 150 -14.34 11.04 -14.91
CA ILE A 150 -14.44 11.08 -13.45
C ILE A 150 -13.65 9.93 -12.82
N PHE A 151 -13.81 8.70 -13.33
CA PHE A 151 -13.01 7.55 -12.88
C PHE A 151 -11.52 7.80 -13.08
N MET A 152 -11.13 8.30 -14.25
CA MET A 152 -9.73 8.57 -14.56
C MET A 152 -9.12 9.63 -13.65
N LYS A 153 -9.85 10.71 -13.39
CA LYS A 153 -9.40 11.76 -12.49
C LYS A 153 -9.20 11.24 -11.07
N LEU A 154 -10.15 10.46 -10.54
CA LEU A 154 -10.02 9.86 -9.21
C LEU A 154 -8.83 8.90 -9.15
N ARG A 155 -8.71 7.98 -10.12
CA ARG A 155 -7.58 7.05 -10.21
C ARG A 155 -6.25 7.80 -10.19
N GLN A 156 -6.12 8.87 -10.98
CA GLN A 156 -4.89 9.63 -11.06
C GLN A 156 -4.53 10.28 -9.73
N GLN A 157 -5.52 10.82 -9.00
CA GLN A 157 -5.30 11.44 -7.69
C GLN A 157 -4.87 10.43 -6.63
N VAL A 158 -5.54 9.27 -6.57
CA VAL A 158 -5.17 8.20 -5.63
C VAL A 158 -3.80 7.61 -6.01
N ASN A 159 -3.53 7.40 -7.30
CA ASN A 159 -2.25 6.89 -7.79
C ASN A 159 -1.09 7.84 -7.51
N HIS A 160 -1.29 9.15 -7.66
CA HIS A 160 -0.28 10.16 -7.28
C HIS A 160 0.09 10.02 -5.81
N PHE A 161 -0.90 9.91 -4.92
CA PHE A 161 -0.67 9.70 -3.50
C PHE A 161 0.11 8.42 -3.22
N VAL A 162 -0.38 7.26 -3.71
CA VAL A 162 0.22 5.95 -3.45
C VAL A 162 1.65 5.87 -4.00
N THR A 163 1.88 6.38 -5.21
CA THR A 163 3.21 6.37 -5.84
C THR A 163 4.18 7.29 -5.09
N THR A 164 3.73 8.47 -4.68
CA THR A 164 4.55 9.39 -3.88
C THR A 164 4.92 8.76 -2.53
N LEU A 165 3.96 8.12 -1.85
CA LEU A 165 4.20 7.42 -0.59
C LEU A 165 5.22 6.31 -0.77
N GLN A 166 5.05 5.46 -1.80
CA GLN A 166 5.99 4.39 -2.11
C GLN A 166 7.40 4.92 -2.37
N GLN A 167 7.53 5.97 -3.19
CA GLN A 167 8.82 6.58 -3.51
C GLN A 167 9.48 7.23 -2.29
N TYR A 168 8.70 7.92 -1.46
CA TYR A 168 9.18 8.50 -0.21
C TYR A 168 9.74 7.41 0.70
N VAL A 169 8.94 6.38 1.01
CA VAL A 169 9.34 5.29 1.91
C VAL A 169 10.57 4.55 1.35
N GLN A 170 10.58 4.22 0.07
CA GLN A 170 11.71 3.55 -0.58
C GLN A 170 12.99 4.39 -0.51
N SER A 171 12.92 5.68 -0.83
CA SER A 171 14.08 6.57 -0.79
C SER A 171 14.60 6.76 0.63
N GLN A 172 13.71 6.91 1.61
CA GLN A 172 14.11 7.13 3.00
C GLN A 172 14.68 5.87 3.64
N LEU A 173 14.09 4.69 3.39
CA LEU A 173 14.59 3.42 3.93
C LEU A 173 15.90 2.99 3.25
N SER A 174 15.87 2.79 1.94
CA SER A 174 16.96 2.14 1.19
C SER A 174 18.19 3.03 1.00
N HIS A 175 18.03 4.35 1.09
CA HIS A 175 19.13 5.28 0.91
C HIS A 175 19.45 6.05 2.19
N VAL A 176 18.53 6.87 2.70
CA VAL A 176 18.85 7.79 3.80
C VAL A 176 19.17 7.05 5.10
N SER A 177 18.23 6.22 5.57
CA SER A 177 18.36 5.47 6.82
C SER A 177 19.47 4.40 6.71
N TRP A 178 19.51 3.67 5.60
CA TRP A 178 20.54 2.66 5.36
C TRP A 178 21.96 3.25 5.31
N CYS A 179 22.19 4.36 4.57
CA CYS A 179 23.50 5.00 4.54
C CYS A 179 23.91 5.54 5.92
N LYS A 180 22.97 6.12 6.68
CA LYS A 180 23.20 6.57 8.07
C LYS A 180 23.62 5.38 8.95
N PHE A 181 22.90 4.26 8.87
CA PHE A 181 23.24 3.03 9.60
C PHE A 181 24.63 2.51 9.25
N VAL A 182 24.95 2.35 7.96
CA VAL A 182 26.28 1.86 7.52
C VAL A 182 27.40 2.81 7.95
N HIS A 183 27.16 4.12 7.94
CA HIS A 183 28.12 5.10 8.43
C HIS A 183 28.34 4.99 9.94
N SER A 184 27.27 4.93 10.73
CA SER A 184 27.34 4.75 12.19
C SER A 184 27.99 3.42 12.54
N LEU A 185 27.67 2.34 11.82
CA LEU A 185 28.26 1.02 12.01
C LEU A 185 29.79 1.04 11.82
N LYS A 186 30.30 1.81 10.86
CA LYS A 186 31.75 1.92 10.60
C LYS A 186 32.49 2.82 11.58
N ASN A 187 31.84 3.88 12.06
CA ASN A 187 32.53 4.99 12.76
C ASN A 187 32.24 5.06 14.27
N GLN A 188 31.11 4.52 14.72
CA GLN A 188 30.63 4.67 16.09
C GLN A 188 30.70 3.36 16.89
N VAL A 189 30.60 2.22 16.22
CA VAL A 189 30.55 0.90 16.89
C VAL A 189 31.95 0.45 17.30
N LYS A 190 32.16 0.26 18.60
CA LYS A 190 33.42 -0.27 19.17
C LYS A 190 33.23 -1.61 19.86
N ASP A 191 32.04 -1.87 20.39
CA ASP A 191 31.68 -3.12 21.03
C ASP A 191 30.32 -3.68 20.55
N MET A 192 29.90 -4.80 21.11
CA MET A 192 28.65 -5.46 20.75
C MET A 192 27.41 -4.66 21.19
N MET A 193 27.50 -3.91 22.30
CA MET A 193 26.39 -3.10 22.82
C MET A 193 26.15 -1.87 21.92
N ASP A 194 27.23 -1.25 21.45
CA ASP A 194 27.18 -0.18 20.47
C ASP A 194 26.55 -0.67 19.17
N PHE A 195 26.87 -1.91 18.74
CA PHE A 195 26.24 -2.50 17.56
C PHE A 195 24.73 -2.61 17.76
N GLU A 196 24.29 -3.24 18.84
CA GLU A 196 22.87 -3.40 19.15
C GLU A 196 22.15 -2.04 19.18
N SER A 197 22.75 -1.04 19.84
CA SER A 197 22.20 0.31 19.91
C SER A 197 22.06 0.98 18.53
N VAL A 198 23.09 0.91 17.68
CA VAL A 198 23.07 1.48 16.33
C VAL A 198 22.05 0.76 15.44
N HIS A 199 21.92 -0.56 15.57
CA HIS A 199 20.92 -1.35 14.85
C HIS A 199 19.50 -1.01 15.29
N MET A 200 19.25 -0.90 16.60
CA MET A 200 17.94 -0.49 17.13
C MET A 200 17.59 0.94 16.76
N SER A 201 18.57 1.85 16.70
CA SER A 201 18.35 3.22 16.20
C SER A 201 17.92 3.21 14.73
N TYR A 202 18.54 2.37 13.88
CA TYR A 202 18.13 2.22 12.49
C TYR A 202 16.70 1.68 12.36
N LEU A 203 16.33 0.71 13.19
CA LEU A 203 14.98 0.15 13.22
C LEU A 203 13.95 1.19 13.68
N ASN A 204 14.27 1.98 14.70
CA ASN A 204 13.40 3.05 15.16
C ASN A 204 13.21 4.12 14.07
N ASP A 205 14.29 4.57 13.43
CA ASP A 205 14.23 5.50 12.29
C ASP A 205 13.33 4.93 11.17
N SER A 206 13.46 3.62 10.89
CA SER A 206 12.64 2.92 9.89
C SER A 206 11.16 2.85 10.26
N LEU A 207 10.83 2.67 11.54
CA LEU A 207 9.44 2.73 12.03
C LEU A 207 8.84 4.12 11.86
N HIS A 208 9.60 5.18 12.15
CA HIS A 208 9.15 6.56 11.94
C HIS A 208 8.93 6.87 10.45
N ILE A 209 9.82 6.41 9.56
CA ILE A 209 9.67 6.57 8.09
C ILE A 209 8.38 5.91 7.59
N CYS A 210 8.04 4.74 8.12
CA CYS A 210 6.84 3.99 7.75
C CYS A 210 5.56 4.46 8.47
N PHE A 211 5.64 5.51 9.31
CA PHE A 211 4.52 5.97 10.15
C PHE A 211 3.93 4.86 11.04
N LEU A 212 4.81 3.99 11.57
CA LEU A 212 4.45 2.89 12.46
C LEU A 212 4.76 3.20 13.94
N SER A 213 5.43 4.31 14.23
CA SER A 213 5.72 4.71 15.61
C SER A 213 4.46 5.15 16.36
N ASP A 214 4.47 5.02 17.69
CA ASP A 214 3.35 5.40 18.55
C ASP A 214 2.84 6.84 18.34
N GLU A 215 3.76 7.76 18.06
CA GLU A 215 3.47 9.18 17.81
C GLU A 215 2.72 9.40 16.48
N THR A 216 2.96 8.53 15.50
CA THR A 216 2.43 8.64 14.14
C THR A 216 1.17 7.80 13.92
N LYS A 217 0.63 7.14 14.95
CA LYS A 217 -0.57 6.27 14.85
C LYS A 217 -1.76 6.94 14.14
N GLY A 218 -2.01 8.22 14.42
CA GLY A 218 -3.08 8.98 13.74
C GLY A 218 -2.85 9.11 12.23
N VAL A 219 -1.61 9.40 11.82
CA VAL A 219 -1.21 9.49 10.41
C VAL A 219 -1.26 8.12 9.73
N SER A 220 -0.83 7.08 10.43
CA SER A 220 -0.89 5.69 9.96
C SER A 220 -2.30 5.27 9.59
N SER A 221 -3.29 5.58 10.44
CA SER A 221 -4.70 5.29 10.18
C SER A 221 -5.21 6.03 8.94
N ILE A 222 -4.84 7.30 8.77
CA ILE A 222 -5.23 8.09 7.58
C ILE A 222 -4.62 7.49 6.30
N ILE A 223 -3.34 7.13 6.35
CA ILE A 223 -2.66 6.46 5.22
C ILE A 223 -3.36 5.15 4.88
N GLN A 224 -3.65 4.30 5.88
CA GLN A 224 -4.36 3.03 5.66
C GLN A 224 -5.73 3.24 5.02
N ASN A 225 -6.49 4.27 5.41
CA ASN A 225 -7.77 4.61 4.78
C ASN A 225 -7.60 5.02 3.31
N ILE A 226 -6.55 5.78 2.98
CA ILE A 226 -6.25 6.17 1.59
C ILE A 226 -5.81 4.94 0.76
N LEU A 227 -5.01 4.04 1.34
CA LEU A 227 -4.64 2.78 0.69
C LEU A 227 -5.88 1.88 0.48
N GLN A 228 -6.84 1.87 1.41
CA GLN A 228 -8.12 1.18 1.24
C GLN A 228 -8.93 1.77 0.08
N CYS A 229 -8.94 3.10 -0.10
CA CYS A 229 -9.61 3.73 -1.25
C CYS A 229 -9.08 3.20 -2.59
N ALA A 230 -7.79 2.84 -2.69
CA ALA A 230 -7.22 2.24 -3.91
C ALA A 230 -7.81 0.85 -4.21
N LEU A 231 -8.04 0.04 -3.18
CA LEU A 231 -8.67 -1.28 -3.28
C LEU A 231 -10.16 -1.18 -3.58
N ASP A 232 -10.85 -0.25 -2.93
CA ASP A 232 -12.27 0.01 -3.17
C ASP A 232 -12.48 0.54 -4.60
N PHE A 233 -11.54 1.34 -5.12
CA PHE A 233 -11.59 1.78 -6.51
C PHE A 233 -11.47 0.61 -7.49
N ARG A 234 -10.58 -0.35 -7.18
CA ARG A 234 -10.48 -1.59 -7.96
C ARG A 234 -11.78 -2.40 -7.88
N SER A 235 -12.39 -2.57 -6.71
CA SER A 235 -13.61 -3.36 -6.57
C SER A 235 -14.81 -2.75 -7.32
N CYS A 236 -14.88 -1.41 -7.39
CA CYS A 236 -15.85 -0.69 -8.23
C CYS A 236 -15.73 -1.01 -9.72
N LEU A 237 -14.53 -1.38 -10.20
CA LEU A 237 -14.26 -1.73 -11.60
C LEU A 237 -14.32 -3.24 -11.83
N GLY A 238 -13.87 -4.04 -10.84
CA GLY A 238 -13.76 -5.49 -10.88
C GLY A 238 -15.09 -6.25 -10.85
N GLY A 239 -16.20 -5.58 -10.55
CA GLY A 239 -17.55 -6.12 -10.75
C GLY A 239 -17.89 -6.48 -12.20
N SER A 240 -17.02 -6.13 -13.17
CA SER A 240 -17.22 -6.36 -14.60
C SER A 240 -16.43 -7.54 -15.20
N THR A 241 -15.52 -8.18 -14.46
CA THR A 241 -14.52 -9.10 -15.09
C THR A 241 -14.50 -10.52 -14.53
N TRP A 242 -15.64 -11.16 -14.22
CA TRP A 242 -15.68 -12.63 -13.99
C TRP A 242 -16.94 -13.33 -14.56
N GLN A 243 -17.69 -12.70 -15.46
CA GLN A 243 -18.70 -13.38 -16.27
C GLN A 243 -18.29 -13.38 -17.74
N CYS A 244 -17.28 -14.19 -18.04
CA CYS A 244 -17.14 -14.77 -19.37
C CYS A 244 -18.25 -15.81 -19.52
N GLY A 245 -19.46 -15.33 -19.84
CA GLY A 245 -20.67 -16.13 -19.94
C GLY A 245 -21.78 -15.29 -20.55
N VAL A 246 -21.76 -15.18 -21.88
CA VAL A 246 -22.84 -14.79 -22.81
C VAL A 246 -24.14 -14.31 -22.16
N GLU A 247 -24.33 -13.00 -22.01
CA GLU A 247 -25.66 -12.39 -21.96
C GLU A 247 -25.70 -11.14 -22.85
N TYR A 248 -26.32 -11.28 -24.02
CA TYR A 248 -26.71 -10.17 -24.88
C TYR A 248 -27.89 -9.44 -24.22
N GLY A 249 -27.63 -8.32 -23.55
CA GLY A 249 -28.68 -7.43 -23.04
C GLY A 249 -28.19 -6.28 -22.16
N ASP A 250 -28.38 -5.05 -22.66
CA ASP A 250 -28.44 -3.72 -21.99
C ASP A 250 -27.80 -3.52 -20.59
N SER A 251 -26.62 -4.10 -20.34
CA SER A 251 -25.92 -4.05 -19.05
C SER A 251 -25.06 -2.79 -18.85
N SER A 252 -24.80 -2.03 -19.93
CA SER A 252 -24.00 -0.78 -19.91
C SER A 252 -24.68 0.32 -19.09
N SER A 253 -26.00 0.43 -19.15
CA SER A 253 -26.77 1.50 -18.52
C SER A 253 -26.91 1.34 -16.99
N LYS A 254 -26.95 0.10 -16.48
CA LYS A 254 -26.97 -0.20 -15.04
C LYS A 254 -25.59 -0.13 -14.38
N LEU A 255 -24.52 -0.45 -15.11
CA LEU A 255 -23.13 -0.35 -14.64
C LEU A 255 -22.76 1.10 -14.25
N SER A 256 -23.25 2.06 -15.03
CA SER A 256 -22.94 3.49 -14.82
C SER A 256 -23.57 4.09 -13.56
N LYS A 257 -24.79 3.73 -13.16
CA LYS A 257 -25.49 4.40 -12.04
C LYS A 257 -25.04 3.91 -10.67
N THR A 258 -24.86 2.60 -10.51
CA THR A 258 -24.48 1.99 -9.22
C THR A 258 -22.99 2.22 -8.91
N ASN A 259 -22.12 2.17 -9.92
CA ASN A 259 -20.70 2.39 -9.70
C ASN A 259 -20.39 3.87 -9.46
N MET A 260 -21.18 4.80 -10.00
CA MET A 260 -20.96 6.23 -9.79
C MET A 260 -21.21 6.67 -8.34
N SER A 261 -22.22 6.12 -7.66
CA SER A 261 -22.44 6.43 -6.24
C SER A 261 -21.27 5.94 -5.37
N GLN A 262 -20.72 4.76 -5.67
CA GLN A 262 -19.54 4.20 -5.02
C GLN A 262 -18.29 5.05 -5.28
N VAL A 263 -18.03 5.45 -6.51
CA VAL A 263 -16.91 6.33 -6.88
C VAL A 263 -17.02 7.68 -6.20
N HIS A 264 -18.21 8.27 -6.12
CA HIS A 264 -18.43 9.51 -5.38
C HIS A 264 -18.18 9.34 -3.88
N SER A 265 -18.54 8.19 -3.30
CA SER A 265 -18.22 7.85 -1.91
C SER A 265 -16.72 7.73 -1.69
N ILE A 266 -16.01 6.98 -2.53
CA ILE A 266 -14.54 6.83 -2.46
C ILE A 266 -13.86 8.18 -2.61
N LYS A 267 -14.32 9.00 -3.57
CA LYS A 267 -13.81 10.36 -3.75
C LYS A 267 -13.97 11.18 -2.47
N ARG A 268 -15.16 11.17 -1.85
CA ARG A 268 -15.43 11.91 -0.61
C ARG A 268 -14.50 11.45 0.52
N GLU A 269 -14.35 10.15 0.68
CA GLU A 269 -13.50 9.56 1.71
C GLU A 269 -12.02 9.89 1.48
N PHE A 270 -11.54 9.80 0.24
CA PHE A 270 -10.18 10.21 -0.13
C PHE A 270 -9.89 11.67 0.22
N TYR A 271 -10.78 12.59 -0.17
CA TYR A 271 -10.60 14.02 0.12
C TYR A 271 -10.70 14.35 1.61
N LYS A 272 -11.55 13.65 2.36
CA LYS A 272 -11.62 13.77 3.82
C LYS A 272 -10.30 13.36 4.46
N ASN A 273 -9.80 12.16 4.14
CA ASN A 273 -8.52 11.67 4.66
C ASN A 273 -7.35 12.57 4.25
N LEU A 274 -7.36 13.13 3.05
CA LEU A 274 -6.34 14.09 2.61
C LEU A 274 -6.38 15.41 3.42
N LYS A 275 -7.58 15.91 3.75
CA LYS A 275 -7.74 17.08 4.62
C LYS A 275 -7.27 16.78 6.05
N ASP A 276 -7.62 15.60 6.56
CA ASP A 276 -7.16 15.17 7.89
C ASP A 276 -5.63 15.04 7.93
N LEU A 277 -5.02 14.50 6.86
CA LEU A 277 -3.57 14.45 6.71
C LEU A 277 -2.93 15.84 6.69
N TYR A 278 -3.56 16.81 6.00
CA TYR A 278 -3.11 18.19 5.99
C TYR A 278 -3.18 18.84 7.37
N ILE A 279 -4.24 18.58 8.14
CA ILE A 279 -4.35 19.07 9.52
C ILE A 279 -3.27 18.44 10.41
N CYS A 280 -2.99 17.15 10.24
CA CYS A 280 -1.89 16.48 10.93
C CYS A 280 -0.53 17.09 10.55
N TYR A 281 -0.33 17.44 9.27
CA TYR A 281 0.86 18.14 8.81
C TYR A 281 1.02 19.50 9.49
N LEU A 282 -0.04 20.32 9.58
CA LEU A 282 0.01 21.63 10.24
C LEU A 282 0.34 21.54 11.74
N LYS A 283 -0.06 20.45 12.40
CA LYS A 283 0.23 20.18 13.82
C LYS A 283 1.60 19.53 14.04
N SER A 284 2.21 18.98 12.99
CA SER A 284 3.46 18.22 13.09
C SER A 284 4.66 19.18 13.26
N PRO A 285 5.66 18.84 14.09
CA PRO A 285 6.87 19.63 14.19
C PRO A 285 7.64 19.62 12.86
N LYS A 286 7.96 20.82 12.36
CA LYS A 286 8.68 20.99 11.08
C LYS A 286 10.15 20.55 11.11
N HIS A 287 10.68 20.24 12.29
CA HIS A 287 12.12 19.99 12.51
C HIS A 287 12.48 18.52 12.81
N GLY A 288 11.61 17.55 12.51
CA GLY A 288 11.96 16.11 12.62
C GLY A 288 12.67 15.57 11.38
N GLU A 289 13.75 14.78 11.55
CA GLU A 289 14.47 14.13 10.43
C GLU A 289 13.55 13.23 9.58
N PHE A 290 12.60 12.53 10.21
CA PHE A 290 11.65 11.62 9.54
C PHE A 290 10.21 12.06 9.80
N SER A 291 9.92 13.31 9.43
CA SER A 291 8.65 13.96 9.71
C SER A 291 7.66 13.85 8.57
N LEU A 292 6.37 13.85 8.92
CA LEU A 292 5.26 14.01 7.98
C LEU A 292 5.45 15.22 7.04
N SER A 293 6.17 16.25 7.48
CA SER A 293 6.43 17.42 6.64
C SER A 293 7.22 17.09 5.38
N ARG A 294 8.27 16.25 5.48
CA ARG A 294 9.03 15.83 4.28
C ARG A 294 8.18 15.06 3.29
N PHE A 295 7.32 14.17 3.78
CA PHE A 295 6.38 13.46 2.91
C PHE A 295 5.36 14.42 2.28
N TRP A 296 4.82 15.36 3.05
CA TRP A 296 3.87 16.34 2.54
C TRP A 296 4.48 17.25 1.47
N ASP A 297 5.72 17.69 1.65
CA ASP A 297 6.45 18.51 0.67
C ASP A 297 6.64 17.75 -0.65
N CYS A 298 6.92 16.44 -0.60
CA CYS A 298 6.95 15.58 -1.78
C CYS A 298 5.56 15.45 -2.44
N LEU A 299 4.50 15.28 -1.64
CA LEU A 299 3.14 15.08 -2.13
C LEU A 299 2.56 16.33 -2.79
N ASN A 300 2.81 17.49 -2.19
CA ASN A 300 2.29 18.79 -2.58
C ASN A 300 3.37 19.67 -3.26
N TYR A 301 4.26 19.06 -4.05
CA TYR A 301 5.39 19.77 -4.68
C TYR A 301 4.97 21.00 -5.52
N ASN A 302 3.82 20.93 -6.19
CA ASN A 302 3.27 22.00 -7.03
C ASN A 302 2.12 22.78 -6.36
N ASP A 303 1.93 22.67 -5.05
CA ASP A 303 0.83 23.30 -4.31
C ASP A 303 -0.60 22.92 -4.73
N TYR A 304 -0.75 21.90 -5.59
CA TYR A 304 -2.05 21.45 -6.08
C TYR A 304 -3.05 21.15 -4.97
N TYR A 305 -2.63 20.42 -3.94
CA TYR A 305 -3.55 20.02 -2.86
C TYR A 305 -3.85 21.19 -1.92
N THR A 306 -2.87 22.07 -1.68
CA THR A 306 -3.07 23.29 -0.89
C THR A 306 -4.07 24.22 -1.59
N GLU A 307 -4.00 24.37 -2.91
CA GLU A 307 -4.98 25.15 -3.67
C GLU A 307 -6.37 24.52 -3.69
N VAL A 308 -6.46 23.20 -3.84
CA VAL A 308 -7.75 22.48 -3.87
C VAL A 308 -8.43 22.53 -2.50
N ILE A 309 -7.66 22.32 -1.42
CA ILE A 309 -8.16 22.43 -0.05
C ILE A 309 -8.48 23.89 0.30
N GLY A 310 -7.65 24.84 -0.14
CA GLY A 310 -7.85 26.27 0.05
C GLY A 310 -9.11 26.80 -0.63
N LYS A 311 -9.42 26.33 -1.85
CA LYS A 311 -10.68 26.65 -2.54
C LYS A 311 -11.90 26.14 -1.78
N ASP A 312 -11.84 24.92 -1.26
CA ASP A 312 -12.91 24.34 -0.43
C ASP A 312 -13.13 25.12 0.89
N ILE A 313 -12.05 25.59 1.54
CA ILE A 313 -12.13 26.41 2.75
C ILE A 313 -12.65 27.82 2.43
N GLY A 314 -12.24 28.40 1.30
CA GLY A 314 -12.77 29.67 0.81
C GLY A 314 -14.28 29.62 0.55
N HIS A 315 -14.79 28.51 -0.02
CA HIS A 315 -16.23 28.33 -0.22
C HIS A 315 -17.02 28.21 1.10
N LEU A 316 -16.41 27.73 2.19
CA LEU A 316 -17.02 27.71 3.52
C LEU A 316 -17.02 29.10 4.19
N ALA A 317 -16.03 29.95 3.89
CA ALA A 317 -15.92 31.30 4.46
C ALA A 317 -16.88 32.32 3.82
N PHE A 318 -17.36 32.08 2.60
CA PHE A 318 -18.31 32.95 1.89
C PHE A 318 -19.78 32.51 1.98
N SER A 319 -20.10 31.57 2.87
CA SER A 319 -21.45 31.01 3.00
C SER A 319 -22.10 31.28 4.37
N VAL A 320 -21.67 32.34 5.09
CA VAL A 320 -22.32 32.85 6.31
C VAL A 320 -23.18 34.06 5.99
#